data_AF-A0A0F9CN08-F1
#
_entry.id   AF-A0A0F9CN08-F1
#
_cell.length_a   1.000
_cell.length_b   1.000
_cell.length_c   1.000
_cell.angle_alpha   90.00
_cell.angle_beta   90.00
_cell.angle_gamma   90.00
#
_symmetry.space_group_name_H-M   'P 1'
#
loop_
_entity.id
_entity.type
_entity.pdbx_description
1 polymer ?
#
loop_
_entity_poly.entity_id
_entity_poly.type
_entity_poly.pdbx_seq_one_letter_code
_entity_poly.pdbx_strand_id
1 'polypeptide(L)' 'MKKQTKITQDKTQTRSTIPQEFVKKFKVTKEDSIEWDDEKGKLKGRLKKNE' A
#
# COMPACT_ATOMS: atom_id res chain seq x y z
N MET A 1 0.54 6.77 31.17
CA MET A 1 1.11 5.57 30.53
C MET A 1 0.79 5.61 29.04
N LYS A 2 1.80 5.61 28.14
CA LYS A 2 1.58 5.63 26.69
C LYS A 2 1.09 4.25 26.26
N LYS A 3 -0.12 4.14 25.71
CA LYS A 3 -0.64 2.89 25.14
C LYS A 3 0.28 2.48 23.99
N GLN A 4 1.03 1.39 24.18
CA GLN A 4 1.89 0.82 23.15
C GLN A 4 0.99 -0.04 22.26
N THR A 5 0.55 0.49 21.13
CA THR A 5 -0.25 -0.25 20.16
C THR A 5 0.65 -1.29 19.50
N LYS A 6 0.54 -2.56 19.90
CA LYS A 6 1.19 -3.67 19.19
C LYS A 6 0.50 -3.82 17.84
N ILE A 7 1.14 -3.32 16.78
CA ILE A 7 0.73 -3.58 15.40
C ILE A 7 1.01 -5.06 15.16
N THR A 8 -0.03 -5.88 15.27
CA THR A 8 0.07 -7.32 15.04
C THR A 8 -0.14 -7.54 13.55
N GLN A 9 0.87 -8.07 12.86
CA GLN A 9 0.78 -8.30 11.42
C GLN A 9 -0.23 -9.42 11.17
N ASP A 10 -1.33 -9.09 10.50
CA ASP A 10 -2.35 -10.06 10.11
C ASP A 10 -1.73 -11.08 9.15
N LYS A 11 -1.72 -12.36 9.54
CA LYS A 11 -1.12 -13.45 8.76
C LYS A 11 -1.91 -13.78 7.50
N THR A 12 -3.12 -13.27 7.35
CA THR A 12 -3.96 -13.46 6.17
C THR A 12 -3.65 -12.45 5.06
N GLN A 13 -2.95 -11.35 5.38
CA GLN A 13 -2.65 -10.31 4.41
C GLN A 13 -1.37 -10.65 3.62
N THR A 14 -1.55 -11.05 2.36
CA THR A 14 -0.43 -11.17 1.43
C THR A 14 0.09 -9.78 1.08
N ARG A 15 1.38 -9.53 1.35
CA ARG A 15 2.06 -8.28 1.00
C ARG A 15 2.86 -8.49 -0.27
N SER A 16 2.59 -7.68 -1.29
CA SER A 16 3.40 -7.62 -2.51
C SER A 16 4.31 -6.40 -2.47
N THR A 17 5.59 -6.60 -2.82
CA THR A 17 6.57 -5.52 -2.89
C THR A 17 6.38 -4.73 -4.17
N ILE A 18 6.32 -3.40 -4.06
CA ILE A 18 6.29 -2.50 -5.22
C ILE A 18 7.72 -2.36 -5.76
N PRO A 19 7.96 -2.51 -7.08
CA PRO A 19 9.31 -2.35 -7.63
C PRO A 19 9.87 -0.95 -7.41
N GLN A 20 11.17 -0.85 -7.11
CA GLN A 20 11.81 0.43 -6.77
C GLN A 20 11.73 1.49 -7.88
N GLU A 21 11.67 1.07 -9.14
CA GLU A 21 11.54 1.98 -10.28
C GLU A 21 10.24 2.79 -10.20
N PHE A 22 9.13 2.16 -9.79
CA PHE A 22 7.85 2.84 -9.56
C PHE A 22 7.91 3.78 -8.37
N VAL A 23 8.55 3.34 -7.27
CA VAL A 23 8.73 4.18 -6.08
C VAL A 23 9.47 5.47 -6.43
N LYS A 24 10.57 5.37 -7.20
CA LYS A 24 11.35 6.53 -7.64
C LYS A 24 10.59 7.40 -8.64
N LYS A 25 9.99 6.79 -9.66
CA LYS A 25 9.27 7.51 -10.73
C LYS A 25 8.08 8.31 -10.20
N PHE A 26 7.30 7.71 -9.30
CA PHE A 26 6.10 8.32 -8.74
C PHE A 26 6.32 8.93 -7.36
N LYS A 27 7.57 9.00 -6.88
CA LYS A 27 7.95 9.50 -5.54
C LYS A 27 7.02 8.93 -4.45
N VAL A 28 6.84 7.61 -4.45
CA VAL A 28 5.93 6.92 -3.52
C VAL A 28 6.49 7.01 -2.10
N THR A 29 5.68 7.49 -1.16
CA THR A 29 6.02 7.54 0.26
C THR A 29 5.23 6.49 1.05
N LYS A 30 5.52 6.34 2.34
CA LYS A 30 4.76 5.45 3.22
C LYS A 30 3.37 5.99 3.57
N GLU A 31 3.11 7.25 3.27
CA GLU A 31 1.85 7.93 3.54
C GLU A 31 0.89 7.83 2.34
N ASP A 32 1.43 7.51 1.16
CA ASP A 32 0.63 7.23 -0.01
C ASP A 32 -0.17 5.94 0.17
N SER A 33 -1.36 5.92 -0.43
CA SER A 33 -2.26 4.76 -0.42
C SER A 33 -2.47 4.22 -1.83
N ILE A 34 -2.84 2.94 -1.92
CA ILE A 34 -3.26 2.32 -3.20
C ILE A 34 -4.70 1.89 -3.02
N GLU A 35 -5.57 2.42 -3.88
CA GLU A 35 -6.93 1.93 -4.05
C GLU A 35 -6.91 0.79 -5.07
N TRP A 36 -7.59 -0.31 -4.76
CA TRP A 36 -7.64 -1.49 -5.61
C TRP A 36 -9.05 -1.68 -6.12
N ASP A 37 -9.20 -1.73 -7.45
CA ASP A 37 -10.45 -2.03 -8.12
C ASP A 37 -10.34 -3.34 -8.90
N ASP A 38 -11.43 -4.11 -8.98
CA ASP A 38 -11.55 -5.22 -9.92
C ASP A 38 -12.01 -4.67 -11.27
N GLU A 39 -11.09 -4.62 -12.24
CA GLU A 39 -11.41 -4.31 -13.61
C GLU A 39 -11.24 -5.56 -14.48
N LYS A 40 -12.37 -6.09 -14.95
CA LYS A 40 -12.43 -7.25 -15.88
C LYS A 40 -11.71 -8.50 -15.32
N GLY A 41 -11.87 -8.78 -14.03
CA GLY A 41 -11.26 -9.94 -13.36
C GLY A 41 -9.78 -9.76 -13.08
N LYS A 42 -9.26 -8.52 -13.13
CA LYS A 42 -7.89 -8.18 -12.79
C LYS A 42 -7.89 -7.08 -11.75
N LEU A 43 -7.15 -7.30 -10.67
CA LEU A 43 -6.91 -6.29 -9.66
C LEU A 43 -6.06 -5.15 -10.26
N LYS A 44 -6.61 -3.93 -10.25
CA LYS A 44 -5.93 -2.72 -10.71
C LYS A 44 -5.72 -1.79 -9.53
N GLY A 45 -4.46 -1.50 -9.24
CA GLY A 45 -4.08 -0.56 -8.20
C GLY A 45 -3.93 0.85 -8.76
N ARG A 46 -4.59 1.83 -8.15
CA ARG A 46 -4.45 3.26 -8.43
C ARG A 46 -3.74 3.92 -7.25
N LEU A 47 -2.61 4.58 -7.52
CA LEU A 47 -1.86 5.30 -6.50
C LEU A 47 -2.59 6.59 -6.15
N LYS A 48 -2.95 6.75 -4.87
CA LYS A 48 -3.56 7.95 -4.32
C LYS A 48 -2.52 8.67 -3.46
N LYS A 49 -2.19 9.88 -3.89
CA LYS A 49 -1.31 10.79 -3.17
C LYS A 49 -2.07 11.43 -2.01
N ASN A 50 -1.41 11.52 -0.87
CA ASN A 50 -1.92 12.27 0.26
C ASN A 50 -1.53 13.75 0.02
N GLU A 51 -2.40 14.50 -0.66
CA GLU A 51 -2.30 15.97 -0.80
C GLU A 51 -2.94 16.70 0.38
#